data_AF-A0A3B0U962-F1
#
_entry.id   AF-A0A3B0U962-F1
#
_cell.length_a   1.000
_cell.length_b   1.000
_cell.length_c   1.000
_cell.angle_alpha   90.00
_cell.angle_beta   90.00
_cell.angle_gamma   90.00
#
_symmetry.space_group_name_H-M   'P 1'
#
loop_
_entity.id
_entity.type
_entity.pdbx_description
1 polymer ?
#
loop_
_entity_poly.entity_id
_entity_poly.type
_entity_poly.pdbx_seq_one_letter_code
_entity_poly.pdbx_strand_id
1 'polypeptide(L)'
;MADYKKLLSFLKVDSIFEDIVAIIEAKVELLKIELKEEAAKTASKLISAIFFGIMVFLIVIFLSITIASLINHFMESNFWGYAIVTLFYVLLLVGYKLFNVGKKLEIRIEESLNNLHKNEEEDDLE
;
A
#
# COMPACT_ATOMS: atom_id res chain seq x y z
N MET A 1 -21.28 38.43 -43.15
CA MET A 1 -22.04 38.79 -41.93
C MET A 1 -22.89 37.62 -41.39
N ALA A 2 -23.92 37.25 -42.16
CA ALA A 2 -25.14 36.63 -41.61
C ALA A 2 -25.34 35.13 -41.95
N ASP A 3 -24.73 34.61 -43.02
CA ASP A 3 -25.05 33.26 -43.51
C ASP A 3 -24.48 32.13 -42.65
N TYR A 4 -23.28 32.28 -42.09
CA TYR A 4 -22.66 31.28 -41.22
C TYR A 4 -23.44 31.05 -39.92
N LYS A 5 -24.07 32.09 -39.38
CA LYS A 5 -24.87 31.97 -38.14
C LYS A 5 -26.11 31.09 -38.36
N LYS A 6 -26.68 31.16 -39.57
CA LYS A 6 -27.84 30.38 -40.00
C LYS A 6 -27.47 28.92 -40.32
N LEU A 7 -26.26 28.70 -40.84
CA LEU A 7 -25.69 27.36 -41.04
C LEU A 7 -25.33 26.69 -39.70
N LEU A 8 -24.77 27.44 -38.74
CA LEU A 8 -24.47 26.93 -37.39
C LEU A 8 -25.73 26.56 -36.60
N SER A 9 -26.82 27.33 -36.73
CA SER A 9 -28.10 26.96 -36.11
C SER A 9 -28.76 25.74 -36.78
N PHE A 10 -28.52 25.52 -38.08
CA PHE A 10 -28.98 24.32 -38.80
C PHE A 10 -28.16 23.07 -38.44
N LEU A 11 -26.91 23.26 -38.03
CA LEU A 11 -26.00 22.22 -37.54
C LEU A 11 -26.22 21.80 -36.08
N LYS A 12 -27.25 22.33 -35.40
CA LYS A 12 -27.56 22.05 -33.98
C LYS A 12 -26.30 22.02 -33.09
N VAL A 13 -25.40 22.98 -33.27
CA VAL A 13 -24.14 23.04 -32.51
C VAL A 13 -24.40 23.03 -31.00
N ASP A 14 -25.52 23.62 -30.56
CA ASP A 14 -25.96 23.59 -29.16
C ASP A 14 -26.23 22.16 -28.64
N SER A 15 -26.79 21.27 -29.47
CA SER A 15 -27.03 19.88 -29.04
C SER A 15 -25.75 19.06 -28.98
N ILE A 16 -24.79 19.33 -29.87
CA ILE A 16 -23.46 18.69 -29.82
C ILE A 16 -22.71 19.13 -28.55
N PHE A 17 -22.85 20.41 -28.18
CA PHE A 17 -22.32 20.93 -26.93
C PHE A 17 -22.96 20.26 -25.70
N GLU A 18 -24.29 20.10 -25.69
CA GLU A 18 -25.00 19.37 -24.63
C GLU A 18 -24.53 17.90 -24.52
N ASP A 19 -24.40 17.21 -25.65
CA ASP A 19 -23.92 15.82 -25.68
C ASP A 19 -22.50 15.69 -25.13
N ILE A 20 -21.60 16.63 -25.49
CA ILE A 20 -20.22 16.65 -24.97
C ILE A 20 -20.20 16.90 -23.46
N VAL A 21 -21.01 17.85 -22.97
CA VAL A 21 -21.12 18.13 -21.54
C VAL A 21 -21.65 16.90 -20.79
N ALA A 22 -22.67 16.23 -21.30
CA ALA A 22 -23.20 14.99 -20.74
C ALA A 22 -22.14 13.87 -20.67
N ILE A 23 -21.30 13.76 -21.71
CA ILE A 23 -20.17 12.81 -21.72
C ILE A 23 -19.12 13.16 -20.65
N ILE A 24 -18.78 14.45 -20.50
CA ILE A 24 -17.82 14.91 -19.48
C ILE A 24 -18.37 14.66 -18.08
N GLU A 25 -19.65 14.98 -17.84
CA GLU A 25 -20.32 14.72 -16.57
C GLU A 25 -20.30 13.23 -16.23
N ALA A 26 -20.65 12.36 -17.20
CA ALA A 26 -20.59 10.92 -17.02
C ALA A 26 -19.17 10.42 -16.70
N LYS A 27 -18.14 10.94 -17.39
CA LYS A 27 -16.74 10.61 -17.10
C LYS A 27 -16.31 11.04 -15.70
N VAL A 28 -16.69 12.24 -15.26
CA VAL A 28 -16.40 12.72 -13.90
C VAL A 28 -17.12 11.88 -12.85
N GLU A 29 -18.34 11.45 -13.12
CA GLU A 29 -19.09 10.56 -12.23
C GLU A 29 -18.42 9.18 -12.13
N LEU A 30 -17.99 8.60 -13.26
CA LEU A 30 -17.23 7.36 -13.29
C LEU A 30 -15.92 7.47 -12.49
N LEU A 31 -15.14 8.53 -12.69
CA LEU A 31 -13.90 8.77 -11.93
C LEU A 31 -14.17 8.84 -10.42
N LYS A 32 -15.24 9.49 -9.98
CA LYS A 32 -15.62 9.52 -8.56
C LYS A 32 -15.95 8.14 -8.01
N ILE A 33 -16.57 7.28 -8.82
CA ILE A 33 -16.90 5.90 -8.44
C ILE A 33 -15.62 5.07 -8.34
N GLU A 34 -14.75 5.12 -9.35
CA GLU A 34 -13.47 4.41 -9.39
C GLU A 34 -12.59 4.79 -8.20
N LEU A 35 -12.46 6.08 -7.89
CA LEU A 35 -11.71 6.56 -6.72
C LEU A 35 -12.27 6.01 -5.40
N LYS A 36 -13.60 5.94 -5.26
CA LYS A 36 -14.23 5.35 -4.06
C LYS A 36 -13.99 3.85 -3.97
N GLU A 37 -14.09 3.14 -5.10
CA GLU A 37 -13.86 1.71 -5.16
C GLU A 37 -12.40 1.37 -4.84
N GLU A 38 -11.45 2.08 -5.43
CA GLU A 38 -10.02 1.90 -5.18
C GLU A 38 -9.63 2.25 -3.73
N ALA A 39 -10.19 3.34 -3.19
CA ALA A 39 -10.03 3.69 -1.78
C ALA A 39 -10.61 2.60 -0.87
N ALA A 40 -11.80 2.07 -1.15
CA ALA A 40 -12.41 0.99 -0.38
C ALA A 40 -11.63 -0.32 -0.47
N LYS A 41 -11.11 -0.66 -1.66
CA LYS A 41 -10.27 -1.84 -1.89
C LYS A 41 -8.93 -1.73 -1.17
N THR A 42 -8.33 -0.56 -1.15
CA THR A 42 -7.08 -0.31 -0.44
C THR A 42 -7.31 -0.32 1.08
N ALA A 43 -8.38 0.32 1.56
CA ALA A 43 -8.74 0.34 2.97
C ALA A 43 -9.04 -1.07 3.49
N SER A 44 -9.84 -1.86 2.77
CA SER A 44 -10.14 -3.24 3.15
C SER A 44 -8.89 -4.12 3.22
N LYS A 45 -8.01 -4.05 2.22
CA LYS A 45 -6.71 -4.74 2.24
C LYS A 45 -5.86 -4.33 3.45
N LEU A 46 -5.80 -3.03 3.75
CA LEU A 46 -5.03 -2.51 4.89
C LEU A 46 -5.59 -3.03 6.21
N ILE A 47 -6.91 -3.00 6.39
CA ILE A 47 -7.58 -3.52 7.59
C ILE A 47 -7.29 -5.02 7.76
N SER A 48 -7.44 -5.81 6.69
CA SER A 48 -7.12 -7.24 6.73
C SER A 48 -5.64 -7.50 7.04
N ALA A 49 -4.73 -6.71 6.46
CA ALA A 49 -3.29 -6.84 6.72
C ALA A 49 -2.95 -6.50 8.17
N ILE A 50 -3.54 -5.44 8.74
CA ILE A 50 -3.37 -5.07 10.15
C ILE A 50 -3.90 -6.18 11.05
N PHE A 51 -5.11 -6.69 10.78
CA PHE A 51 -5.70 -7.77 11.57
C PHE A 51 -4.83 -9.03 11.55
N PHE A 52 -4.37 -9.44 10.38
CA PHE A 52 -3.47 -10.58 10.24
C PHE A 52 -2.13 -10.33 10.96
N GLY A 53 -1.57 -9.12 10.83
CA GLY A 53 -0.35 -8.71 11.53
C GLY A 53 -0.49 -8.82 13.04
N ILE A 54 -1.61 -8.36 13.60
CA ILE A 54 -1.90 -8.49 15.04
C ILE A 54 -2.02 -9.96 15.44
N MET A 55 -2.70 -10.79 14.65
CA MET A 55 -2.84 -12.22 14.94
C MET A 55 -1.49 -12.94 14.95
N VAL A 56 -0.65 -12.70 13.94
CA VAL A 56 0.71 -13.26 13.87
C VAL A 56 1.54 -12.79 15.05
N PHE A 57 1.47 -11.49 15.39
CA PHE A 57 2.18 -10.92 16.52
C PHE A 57 1.77 -11.60 17.86
N LEU A 58 0.47 -11.79 18.08
CA LEU A 58 -0.03 -12.50 19.26
C LEU A 58 0.45 -13.94 19.31
N ILE A 59 0.39 -14.67 18.19
CA ILE A 59 0.90 -16.04 18.10
C ILE A 59 2.38 -16.10 18.50
N VAL A 60 3.21 -15.19 17.98
CA VAL A 60 4.65 -15.15 18.29
C VAL A 60 4.88 -14.87 19.78
N ILE A 61 4.14 -13.93 20.39
CA ILE A 61 4.26 -13.65 21.82
C ILE A 61 3.87 -14.87 22.65
N PHE A 62 2.71 -15.48 22.38
CA PHE A 62 2.25 -16.65 23.13
C PHE A 62 3.20 -17.83 22.95
N LEU A 63 3.72 -18.05 21.75
CA LEU A 63 4.72 -19.08 21.49
C LEU A 63 6.00 -18.81 22.30
N SER A 64 6.46 -17.56 22.34
CA SER A 64 7.64 -17.16 23.13
C SER A 64 7.46 -17.43 24.62
N ILE A 65 6.30 -17.06 25.16
CA ILE A 65 5.95 -17.32 26.56
C ILE A 65 5.88 -18.82 26.82
N THR A 66 5.28 -19.59 25.90
CA THR A 66 5.16 -21.05 26.02
C THR A 66 6.53 -21.72 26.02
N ILE A 67 7.42 -21.34 25.09
CA ILE A 67 8.79 -21.85 25.02
C ILE A 67 9.58 -21.48 26.29
N ALA A 68 9.48 -20.23 26.73
CA ALA A 68 10.13 -19.79 27.96
C ALA A 68 9.63 -20.57 29.18
N SER A 69 8.31 -20.78 29.28
CA SER A 69 7.71 -21.57 30.35
C SER A 69 8.12 -23.05 30.30
N LEU A 70 8.29 -23.60 29.10
CA LEU A 70 8.77 -24.97 28.93
C LEU A 70 10.22 -25.09 29.43
N ILE A 71 11.09 -24.15 29.03
CA ILE A 71 12.49 -24.10 29.50
C ILE A 71 12.55 -23.94 31.02
N ASN A 72 11.71 -23.07 31.58
CA ASN A 72 11.60 -22.87 33.04
C ASN A 72 11.26 -24.17 33.77
N HIS A 73 10.32 -24.96 33.24
CA HIS A 73 9.94 -26.25 33.82
C HIS A 73 11.11 -27.24 33.81
N PHE A 74 11.87 -27.32 32.71
CA PHE A 74 13.05 -28.19 32.62
C PHE A 74 14.22 -27.75 33.50
N MET A 75 14.37 -26.46 33.77
CA MET A 75 15.45 -25.91 34.60
C MET A 75 15.06 -25.76 36.08
N GLU A 76 13.88 -26.22 36.50
CA GLU A 76 13.32 -26.01 37.85
C GLU A 76 13.40 -24.54 38.33
N SER A 77 13.33 -23.59 37.38
CA SER A 77 13.51 -22.18 37.66
C SER A 77 12.38 -21.36 37.07
N ASN A 78 11.92 -20.36 37.82
CA ASN A 78 10.80 -19.52 37.42
C ASN A 78 11.16 -18.44 36.37
N PHE A 79 12.45 -18.19 36.11
CA PHE A 79 12.89 -16.99 35.38
C PHE A 79 13.85 -17.25 34.21
N TRP A 80 14.71 -18.28 34.27
CA TRP A 80 15.80 -18.48 33.30
C TRP A 80 15.32 -18.65 31.86
N GLY A 81 14.19 -19.31 31.62
CA GLY A 81 13.59 -19.49 30.30
C GLY A 81 13.19 -18.18 29.64
N TYR A 82 12.68 -17.20 30.40
CA TYR A 82 12.40 -15.87 29.85
C TYR A 82 13.69 -15.13 29.49
N ALA A 83 14.70 -15.18 30.37
CA ALA A 83 15.99 -14.54 30.12
C ALA A 83 16.70 -15.09 28.87
N ILE A 84 16.64 -16.41 28.64
CA ILE A 84 17.20 -17.05 27.45
C ILE A 84 16.46 -16.62 26.18
N VAL A 85 15.13 -16.62 26.19
CA VAL A 85 14.33 -16.18 25.03
C VAL A 85 14.58 -14.70 24.72
N THR A 86 14.66 -13.84 25.75
CA THR A 86 15.01 -12.43 25.57
C THR A 86 16.42 -12.25 24.99
N LEU A 87 17.42 -12.98 25.50
CA LEU A 87 18.78 -12.93 24.99
C LEU A 87 18.86 -13.37 23.53
N PHE A 88 18.12 -14.41 23.16
CA PHE A 88 18.01 -14.87 21.79
C PHE A 88 17.45 -13.78 20.86
N TYR A 89 16.37 -13.09 21.28
CA TYR A 89 15.82 -11.97 20.50
C TYR A 89 16.78 -10.79 20.38
N VAL A 90 17.51 -10.44 21.45
CA VAL A 90 18.53 -9.39 21.41
C VAL A 90 19.66 -9.77 20.45
N LEU A 91 20.14 -11.02 20.49
CA LEU A 91 21.16 -11.51 19.56
C LEU A 91 20.68 -11.48 18.11
N LEU A 92 19.42 -11.82 17.85
CA LEU A 92 18.81 -11.71 16.52
C LEU A 92 18.78 -10.25 16.04
N LEU A 93 18.40 -9.32 16.92
CA LEU A 93 18.30 -7.89 16.59
C LEU A 93 19.68 -7.27 16.35
N VAL A 94 20.65 -7.59 17.21
CA VAL A 94 22.06 -7.17 17.06
C VAL A 94 22.64 -7.79 15.79
N GLY A 95 22.41 -9.09 15.56
CA GLY A 95 22.83 -9.80 14.36
C GLY A 95 22.25 -9.17 13.09
N TYR A 96 20.96 -8.87 13.06
CA TYR A 96 20.31 -8.17 11.95
C TYR A 96 20.92 -6.80 11.68
N LYS A 97 21.18 -6.01 12.74
CA LYS A 97 21.82 -4.69 12.64
C LYS A 97 23.27 -4.79 12.14
N LEU A 98 24.04 -5.76 12.64
CA LEU A 98 25.45 -5.98 12.25
C LEU A 98 25.59 -6.56 10.83
N PHE A 99 24.68 -7.44 10.40
CA PHE A 99 24.68 -8.03 9.06
C PHE A 99 24.25 -7.05 7.96
N ASN A 100 23.93 -5.79 8.30
CA ASN A 100 23.73 -4.70 7.35
C ASN A 100 22.72 -5.04 6.23
N VAL A 101 21.67 -5.81 6.56
CA VAL A 101 20.56 -6.10 5.63
C VAL A 101 19.81 -4.81 5.24
N GLY A 102 19.96 -3.74 6.02
CA GLY A 102 19.48 -2.39 5.69
C GLY A 102 20.00 -1.86 4.34
N LYS A 103 21.24 -2.20 3.94
CA LYS A 103 21.77 -1.76 2.64
C LYS A 103 21.07 -2.42 1.44
N LYS A 104 20.45 -3.58 1.61
CA LYS A 104 19.69 -4.24 0.54
C LYS A 104 18.26 -3.71 0.38
N LEU A 105 17.73 -3.02 1.39
CA LEU A 105 16.36 -2.49 1.37
C LEU A 105 16.32 -1.09 0.78
N GLU A 106 17.29 -0.23 1.11
CA GLU A 106 17.41 1.11 0.50
C GLU A 106 17.60 1.04 -1.01
N ILE A 107 18.45 0.13 -1.51
CA ILE A 107 18.71 -0.02 -2.96
C ILE A 107 17.42 -0.35 -3.74
N ARG A 108 16.52 -1.18 -3.19
CA ARG A 108 15.26 -1.53 -3.88
C ARG A 108 14.22 -0.41 -3.87
N ILE A 109 14.23 0.44 -2.84
CA ILE A 109 13.30 1.57 -2.73
C ILE A 109 13.74 2.68 -3.69
N GLU A 110 15.04 2.96 -3.77
CA GLU A 110 15.60 3.92 -4.74
C GLU A 110 15.38 3.48 -6.20
N GLU A 111 15.60 2.19 -6.51
CA GLU A 111 15.32 1.66 -7.85
C GLU A 111 13.82 1.77 -8.23
N SER A 112 12.92 1.61 -7.26
CA SER A 112 11.47 1.73 -7.50
C SER A 112 11.04 3.19 -7.73
N LEU A 113 11.66 4.15 -7.04
CA LEU A 113 11.39 5.58 -7.24
C LEU A 113 11.94 6.10 -8.57
N ASN A 114 13.14 5.65 -8.94
CA ASN A 114 13.77 6.10 -10.18
C ASN A 114 13.06 5.54 -11.42
N ASN A 115 12.51 4.32 -11.34
CA ASN A 115 11.69 3.75 -12.41
C ASN A 115 10.29 4.39 -12.53
N LEU A 116 9.78 5.04 -11.48
CA LEU A 116 8.52 5.78 -11.55
C LEU A 116 8.70 7.14 -12.23
N HIS A 117 9.75 7.89 -11.89
CA HIS A 117 10.05 9.15 -12.60
C HIS A 117 10.38 8.94 -14.08
N LYS A 118 11.05 7.83 -14.43
CA LYS A 118 11.43 7.57 -15.83
C LYS A 118 10.23 7.25 -16.74
N ASN A 119 9.16 6.67 -16.17
CA ASN A 119 7.94 6.41 -16.91
C ASN A 119 7.10 7.68 -17.15
N GLU A 120 7.27 8.72 -16.32
CA GLU A 120 6.60 10.02 -16.55
C GLU A 120 7.27 10.84 -17.66
N GLU A 121 8.58 10.68 -17.89
CA GLU A 121 9.31 11.41 -18.95
C GLU A 121 9.17 10.77 -20.36
N GLU A 122 8.83 9.47 -20.46
CA GLU A 122 8.62 8.79 -21.76
C GLU A 122 7.22 9.06 -22.34
N ASP A 123 6.22 9.40 -21.53
CA ASP A 123 4.83 9.70 -21.97
C ASP A 123 4.67 11.13 -22.56
N ASP A 124 5.65 12.02 -22.36
CA ASP A 124 5.67 13.40 -22.87
C ASP A 124 6.38 13.54 -24.24
N LEU A 125 6.93 12.45 -24.80
CA LEU A 125 7.69 12.43 -26.06
C LEU A 125 7.06 11.59 -27.20
N GLU A 126 5.88 10.99 -26.99
CA GLU A 126 5.02 10.41 -28.04
C GLU A 126 3.84 11.34 -28.40
#